data_AF-A0A9C9MHL1-F1
#
_entry.id   AF-A0A9C9MHL1-F1
#
_cell.length_a   1.000
_cell.length_b   1.000
_cell.length_c   1.000
_cell.angle_alpha   90.00
_cell.angle_beta   90.00
_cell.angle_gamma   90.00
#
_symmetry.space_group_name_H-M   'P 1'
#
loop_
_entity.id
_entity.type
_entity.pdbx_description
1 polymer ?
#
loop_
_entity_poly.entity_id
_entity_poly.type
_entity_poly.pdbx_seq_one_letter_code
_entity_poly.pdbx_strand_id
1 'polypeptide(L)' 'MAEADAVARSTDGPVTREWLVRDLRALGVRPGMLLMVHASLSGLGWVIGGVVTVMDALRDAAGDDGT' A
#
# COMPACT_ATOMS: atom_id res chain seq x y z
N MET A 1 -3.59 -4.41 -16.69
CA MET A 1 -4.06 -5.66 -16.05
C MET A 1 -5.56 -5.54 -15.91
N ALA A 2 -6.33 -6.57 -16.25
CA ALA A 2 -7.77 -6.54 -16.02
C ALA A 2 -8.04 -6.73 -14.52
N GLU A 3 -9.19 -6.25 -14.03
CA GLU A 3 -9.55 -6.39 -12.61
C GLU A 3 -9.59 -7.85 -12.16
N ALA A 4 -10.11 -8.75 -13.01
CA ALA A 4 -10.12 -10.19 -12.76
C ALA A 4 -8.72 -10.78 -12.49
N ASP A 5 -7.70 -10.30 -13.21
CA ASP A 5 -6.31 -10.74 -13.00
C ASP A 5 -5.77 -10.27 -11.65
N ALA A 6 -6.19 -9.07 -11.19
CA ALA A 6 -5.78 -8.52 -9.90
C ALA A 6 -6.40 -9.34 -8.74
N VAL A 7 -7.68 -9.67 -8.86
CA VAL A 7 -8.40 -10.52 -7.91
C VAL A 7 -7.76 -11.90 -7.85
N ALA A 8 -7.45 -12.52 -9.00
CA ALA A 8 -6.83 -13.84 -9.07
C ALA A 8 -5.43 -13.90 -8.43
N ARG A 9 -4.69 -12.79 -8.37
CA ARG A 9 -3.39 -12.70 -7.70
C ARG A 9 -3.49 -12.44 -6.19
N SER A 10 -4.67 -12.07 -5.70
CA SER A 10 -4.86 -11.72 -4.29
C SER A 10 -5.02 -12.97 -3.44
N THR A 11 -4.31 -13.04 -2.31
CA THR A 11 -4.27 -14.25 -1.47
C THR A 11 -5.33 -14.22 -0.37
N ASP A 12 -5.45 -13.08 0.32
CA ASP A 12 -6.33 -12.92 1.49
C ASP A 12 -7.47 -11.91 1.24
N GLY A 13 -7.88 -11.77 -0.02
CA GLY A 13 -8.89 -10.81 -0.44
C GLY A 13 -8.31 -9.43 -0.82
N PRO A 14 -9.16 -8.39 -0.90
CA PRO A 14 -8.73 -7.06 -1.30
C PRO A 14 -7.73 -6.45 -0.33
N VAL A 15 -6.69 -5.84 -0.88
CA VAL A 15 -5.79 -4.96 -0.14
C VAL A 15 -6.51 -3.64 0.17
N THR A 16 -6.57 -3.29 1.45
CA THR A 16 -7.15 -2.02 1.93
C THR A 16 -6.06 -1.08 2.41
N ARG A 17 -6.44 0.18 2.61
CA ARG A 17 -5.58 1.23 3.15
C ARG A 17 -5.05 0.87 4.53
N GLU A 18 -5.91 0.43 5.43
CA GLU A 18 -5.59 0.08 6.82
C GLU A 18 -4.61 -1.10 6.87
N TRP A 19 -4.79 -2.08 5.99
CA TRP A 19 -3.89 -3.21 5.88
C TRP A 19 -2.48 -2.75 5.43
N LEU A 20 -2.40 -1.93 4.38
CA LEU A 20 -1.12 -1.37 3.93
C LEU A 20 -0.42 -0.55 5.04
N VAL A 21 -1.14 0.32 5.75
CA VAL A 21 -0.56 1.11 6.86
C VAL A 21 -0.02 0.19 7.96
N ARG A 22 -0.79 -0.83 8.34
CA ARG A 22 -0.37 -1.82 9.34
C ARG A 22 0.91 -2.53 8.92
N ASP A 23 0.97 -3.02 7.69
CA ASP A 23 2.09 -3.81 7.20
C ASP A 23 3.34 -2.94 6.99
N LEU A 24 3.19 -1.71 6.49
CA LEU A 24 4.29 -0.74 6.41
C LEU A 24 4.88 -0.44 7.80
N ARG A 25 4.03 -0.24 8.82
CA ARG A 25 4.48 -0.06 10.20
C ARG A 25 5.16 -1.32 10.75
N ALA A 26 4.64 -2.50 10.45
CA ALA A 26 5.28 -3.77 10.83
C ALA A 26 6.68 -3.92 10.18
N LEU A 27 6.85 -3.46 8.94
CA LEU A 27 8.14 -3.43 8.23
C LEU A 27 9.13 -2.39 8.77
N GLY A 28 8.69 -1.50 9.66
CA GLY A 28 9.58 -0.52 10.30
C GLY A 28 9.37 0.92 9.86
N VAL A 29 8.41 1.22 8.98
CA VAL A 29 8.06 2.60 8.64
C VAL A 29 7.53 3.31 9.88
N ARG A 30 8.02 4.53 10.13
CA ARG A 30 7.64 5.37 11.27
C ARG A 30 7.33 6.79 10.80
N PRO A 31 6.55 7.55 11.59
CA PRO A 31 6.35 8.97 11.33
C PRO A 31 7.67 9.75 11.21
N GLY A 32 7.74 10.70 10.27
CA GLY A 32 8.90 11.56 10.03
C GLY A 32 10.01 10.95 9.18
N MET A 33 9.82 9.75 8.62
CA MET A 33 10.79 9.13 7.71
C MET A 33 10.73 9.75 6.31
N LEU A 34 11.92 9.87 5.69
CA LEU A 34 12.07 10.09 4.26
C LEU A 34 12.09 8.73 3.55
N LEU A 35 11.13 8.47 2.67
CA LEU A 35 10.95 7.20 1.97
C LEU A 35 11.13 7.36 0.46
N MET A 36 12.04 6.58 -0.12
CA MET A 36 12.10 6.38 -1.57
C MET A 36 11.49 5.02 -1.90
N VAL A 37 10.30 5.02 -2.48
CA VAL A 37 9.51 3.81 -2.71
C VAL A 37 9.57 3.39 -4.17
N HIS A 38 9.88 2.12 -4.40
CA HIS A 38 9.64 1.45 -5.67
C HIS A 38 8.55 0.40 -5.46
N ALA A 39 7.43 0.53 -6.17
CA ALA A 39 6.26 -0.33 -5.99
C ALA A 39 5.77 -0.89 -7.32
N SER A 40 5.36 -2.15 -7.30
CA SER A 40 4.64 -2.80 -8.39
C SER A 40 3.18 -2.97 -7.99
N LEU A 41 2.29 -2.15 -8.57
CA LEU A 41 0.86 -2.19 -8.24
C LEU A 41 0.24 -3.55 -8.58
N SER A 42 0.70 -4.20 -9.65
CA SER A 42 0.27 -5.55 -10.01
C SER A 42 0.80 -6.64 -9.08
N GLY A 43 1.91 -6.39 -8.39
CA GLY A 43 2.46 -7.27 -7.36
C GLY A 43 1.67 -7.27 -6.06
N LEU A 44 0.89 -6.21 -5.79
CA LEU A 44 0.02 -6.11 -4.62
C LEU A 44 -1.32 -6.83 -4.79
N GLY A 45 -1.65 -7.31 -5.99
CA GLY A 45 -2.97 -7.89 -6.29
C GLY A 45 -4.06 -6.83 -6.43
N TRP A 46 -5.24 -7.10 -5.86
CA TRP A 46 -6.41 -6.23 -5.95
C TRP A 46 -6.42 -5.23 -4.79
N VAL A 47 -6.09 -3.98 -5.11
CA VAL A 47 -6.14 -2.86 -4.15
C VAL A 47 -7.45 -2.10 -4.33
N ILE A 48 -8.26 -2.01 -3.28
CA ILE A 48 -9.46 -1.17 -3.29
C ILE A 48 -9.03 0.27 -3.51
N GLY A 49 -9.57 0.95 -4.52
CA GLY A 49 -9.17 2.32 -4.86
C GLY A 49 -7.83 2.44 -5.60
N GLY A 50 -7.18 1.32 -5.92
CA GLY A 50 -5.98 1.28 -6.75
C GLY A 50 -4.81 2.08 -6.17
N VAL A 51 -4.14 2.86 -7.03
CA VAL A 51 -2.90 3.58 -6.65
C VAL A 51 -3.11 4.65 -5.58
N VAL A 52 -4.30 5.29 -5.52
CA VAL A 52 -4.59 6.34 -4.54
C VAL A 52 -4.49 5.78 -3.12
N THR A 53 -5.05 4.60 -2.89
CA THR A 53 -4.97 3.89 -1.61
C THR A 53 -3.54 3.58 -1.19
N VAL A 54 -2.67 3.23 -2.14
CA VAL A 54 -1.25 2.98 -1.85
C VAL A 54 -0.54 4.27 -1.44
N MET A 55 -0.79 5.37 -2.16
CA MET A 55 -0.22 6.67 -1.83
C MET A 55 -0.69 7.17 -0.46
N ASP A 56 -2.00 7.05 -0.18
CA ASP A 56 -2.56 7.48 1.08
C ASP A 56 -2.06 6.62 2.26
N ALA A 57 -1.86 5.32 2.06
CA ALA A 57 -1.29 4.44 3.07
C ALA A 57 0.18 4.75 3.37
N LEU A 58 0.99 5.07 2.34
CA LEU A 58 2.37 5.52 2.52
C LEU A 58 2.42 6.82 3.32
N ARG A 59 1.56 7.79 2.97
CA ARG A 59 1.45 9.06 3.69
C ARG A 59 1.03 8.87 5.15
N ASP A 60 0.07 7.99 5.42
CA ASP A 60 -0.35 7.67 6.78
C ASP A 60 0.70 6.93 7.63
N ALA A 61 1.53 6.13 6.97
CA ALA A 61 2.62 5.43 7.64
C ALA A 61 3.78 6.41 7.97
N ALA A 62 4.11 7.30 7.02
CA ALA A 62 5.17 8.31 7.17
C ALA A 62 4.74 9.54 7.99
N GLY A 63 3.44 9.79 8.14
CA GLY A 63 2.89 10.95 8.85
C GLY A 63 3.11 12.27 8.10
N ASP A 64 2.56 13.35 8.66
CA ASP A 64 2.60 14.69 8.04
C ASP A 64 4.01 15.30 7.99
N ASP A 65 4.90 14.88 8.89
CA ASP A 65 6.31 15.28 8.92
C ASP A 65 7.21 14.37 8.05
N GLY A 66 6.65 13.32 7.45
CA GLY A 66 7.35 12.43 6.54
C GLY A 66 7.47 12.99 5.13
N THR A 67 8.28 12.34 4.29
CA THR A 67 8.41 12.67 2.86
C THR A 67 8.49 11.41 2.04
#